data_AF-A0A535LZU7-F1
#
_entry.id   AF-A0A535LZU7-F1
#
_cell.length_a   1.000
_cell.length_b   1.000
_cell.length_c   1.000
_cell.angle_alpha   90.00
_cell.angle_beta   90.00
_cell.angle_gamma   90.00
#
_symmetry.space_group_name_H-M   'P 1'
#
loop_
_entity.id
_entity.type
_entity.pdbx_description
1 polymer ?
#
loop_
_entity_poly.entity_id
_entity_poly.type
_entity_poly.pdbx_seq_one_letter_code
_entity_poly.pdbx_strand_id
1 'polypeptide(L)'
;MTMTCSPRSVSSLALRSAAFESAVIPAVLGDEILMPEAGVPELPFEHEMAARIVITARAPSRMKLKPPGSYHDSALPEWLLVDGSSLIFRAFYGVPQTNVAPDGTLINAVRGFLDNLARQVTERKPRRVAVTTDEDWRPDWRVKLIPSYKAHRTAEPVPHALEPQMPVIMEALAAVGVDAVGLQDYEAEDIIASLVSKVKPPVEILSGDRDLFTLIRDRDVVVLYPEKGGLALVDDDEVARRYSIPGRAYADFAILRGDP
;
A
#
# COMPACT_ATOMS: atom_id res chain seq x y z
N MET A 1 35.03 42.42 7.27
CA MET A 1 33.63 42.25 6.83
C MET A 1 33.17 40.87 7.26
N THR A 2 32.21 40.81 8.17
CA THR A 2 31.61 39.58 8.68
C THR A 2 30.14 39.56 8.27
N MET A 3 29.75 38.64 7.38
CA MET A 3 28.34 38.43 7.04
C MET A 3 27.76 37.35 7.94
N THR A 4 26.93 37.75 8.91
CA THR A 4 26.07 36.85 9.65
C THR A 4 24.84 36.52 8.80
N CYS A 5 24.61 35.24 8.49
CA CYS A 5 23.37 34.80 7.86
C CYS A 5 22.38 34.34 8.93
N SER A 6 21.18 34.92 8.94
CA SER A 6 20.13 34.57 9.90
C SER A 6 19.47 33.23 9.53
N PRO A 7 19.13 32.34 10.48
CA PRO A 7 18.37 31.14 10.21
C PRO A 7 16.93 31.50 9.82
N ARG A 8 16.45 31.00 8.67
CA ARG A 8 15.03 31.08 8.33
C ARG A 8 14.26 29.97 9.04
N SER A 9 13.17 30.35 9.70
CA SER A 9 12.22 29.42 10.32
C SER A 9 11.69 28.40 9.31
N VAL A 10 11.69 27.13 9.68
CA VAL A 10 10.91 26.09 9.00
C VAL A 10 9.49 26.16 9.55
N SER A 11 8.59 26.81 8.81
CA SER A 11 7.17 26.87 9.17
C SER A 11 6.47 25.57 8.75
N SER A 12 5.83 24.89 9.70
CA SER A 12 5.03 23.69 9.43
C SER A 12 3.81 24.02 8.56
N LEU A 13 3.69 23.37 7.40
CA LEU A 13 2.60 23.63 6.46
C LEU A 13 1.41 22.70 6.71
N ALA A 14 0.79 22.82 7.89
CA ALA A 14 -0.50 22.19 8.16
C ALA A 14 -1.61 22.90 7.37
N LEU A 15 -2.10 22.26 6.30
CA LEU A 15 -3.28 22.66 5.54
C LEU A 15 -4.32 21.52 5.66
N ARG A 16 -5.16 21.53 6.70
CA ARG A 16 -6.37 22.36 6.89
C ARG A 16 -7.62 21.55 6.55
N SER A 17 -8.17 20.88 7.57
CA SER A 17 -9.59 20.55 7.59
C SER A 17 -10.42 21.82 7.44
N ALA A 18 -11.50 21.74 6.66
CA ALA A 18 -12.42 22.84 6.38
C ALA A 18 -13.87 22.35 6.46
N ALA A 19 -14.41 22.42 7.68
CA ALA A 19 -15.82 22.43 8.08
C ALA A 19 -16.90 21.96 7.07
N PHE A 20 -17.68 20.97 7.50
CA PHE A 20 -19.14 21.07 7.40
C PHE A 20 -19.76 20.92 8.79
N GLU A 21 -20.72 21.79 9.11
CA GLU A 21 -21.18 22.03 10.48
C GLU A 21 -22.69 21.72 10.62
N SER A 22 -23.03 21.01 11.70
CA SER A 22 -24.38 20.79 12.27
C SER A 22 -25.60 20.65 11.33
N ALA A 23 -26.21 19.46 11.34
CA ALA A 23 -27.66 19.30 11.15
C ALA A 23 -28.22 18.47 12.32
N VAL A 24 -29.38 18.86 12.86
CA VAL A 24 -29.93 18.31 14.11
C VAL A 24 -31.01 17.27 13.86
N ILE A 25 -31.02 16.22 14.70
CA ILE A 25 -31.97 15.11 14.72
C ILE A 25 -33.39 15.57 15.10
N PRO A 26 -34.42 15.02 14.44
CA PRO A 26 -35.66 14.63 15.12
C PRO A 26 -35.86 13.11 15.06
N ALA A 27 -36.20 12.49 16.19
CA ALA A 27 -36.56 11.08 16.28
C ALA A 27 -38.09 10.90 16.30
N VAL A 28 -38.59 9.70 15.98
CA VAL A 28 -39.68 8.99 16.69
C VAL A 28 -39.80 7.55 16.18
N LEU A 29 -40.38 6.68 17.02
CA LEU A 29 -40.52 5.22 16.90
C LEU A 29 -41.25 4.72 15.63
N GLY A 30 -40.88 3.49 15.24
CA GLY A 30 -41.71 2.52 14.53
C GLY A 30 -41.13 1.12 14.72
N ASP A 31 -41.92 0.17 15.23
CA ASP A 31 -41.43 -1.18 15.57
C ASP A 31 -41.40 -2.10 14.34
N GLU A 32 -40.21 -2.34 13.77
CA GLU A 32 -39.97 -3.50 12.89
C GLU A 32 -38.52 -3.98 13.02
N ILE A 33 -38.31 -5.30 13.16
CA ILE A 33 -36.98 -5.87 13.44
C ILE A 33 -36.22 -6.05 12.14
N LEU A 34 -35.47 -5.01 11.75
CA LEU A 34 -34.50 -5.10 10.67
C LEU A 34 -33.23 -5.83 11.17
N MET A 35 -32.84 -6.91 10.52
CA MET A 35 -31.44 -7.34 10.54
C MET A 35 -30.63 -6.25 9.81
N PRO A 36 -29.59 -5.66 10.42
CA PRO A 36 -28.79 -4.67 9.72
C PRO A 36 -27.99 -5.37 8.61
N GLU A 37 -28.17 -4.94 7.36
CA GLU A 37 -27.14 -5.17 6.36
C GLU A 37 -25.86 -4.50 6.86
N ALA A 38 -24.79 -5.29 7.02
CA ALA A 38 -23.47 -4.80 7.39
C ALA A 38 -22.83 -4.10 6.19
N GLY A 39 -23.41 -2.97 5.79
CA GLY A 39 -22.90 -2.13 4.72
C GLY A 39 -21.50 -1.63 5.05
N VAL A 40 -20.50 -2.18 4.36
CA VAL A 40 -19.16 -1.59 4.32
C VAL A 40 -19.33 -0.17 3.77
N PRO A 41 -18.92 0.89 4.50
CA PRO A 41 -19.16 2.26 4.06
C PRO A 41 -18.43 2.52 2.74
N GLU A 42 -19.15 3.03 1.73
CA GLU A 42 -18.52 3.43 0.47
C GLU A 42 -17.52 4.56 0.74
N LEU A 43 -16.23 4.27 0.60
CA LEU A 43 -15.19 5.25 0.89
C LEU A 43 -15.31 6.45 -0.07
N PRO A 44 -15.38 7.70 0.45
CA PRO A 44 -15.63 8.92 -0.32
C PRO A 44 -14.39 9.40 -1.09
N PHE A 45 -13.82 8.51 -1.91
CA PHE A 45 -12.87 8.86 -2.96
C PHE A 45 -13.64 9.53 -4.10
N GLU A 46 -13.82 10.84 -3.98
CA GLU A 46 -14.20 11.72 -5.08
C GLU A 46 -13.32 11.49 -6.32
N HIS A 47 -13.92 11.60 -7.50
CA HIS A 47 -13.26 11.29 -8.78
C HIS A 47 -11.97 12.10 -9.03
N GLU A 48 -11.80 13.24 -8.35
CA GLU A 48 -10.63 14.11 -8.49
C GLU A 48 -9.34 13.50 -7.92
N MET A 49 -9.40 12.64 -6.88
CA MET A 49 -8.17 12.12 -6.27
C MET A 49 -7.46 11.11 -7.18
N ALA A 50 -8.22 10.21 -7.81
CA ALA A 50 -7.69 9.29 -8.82
C ALA A 50 -7.17 9.99 -10.09
N ALA A 51 -7.58 11.25 -10.33
CA ALA A 51 -7.08 12.05 -11.44
C ALA A 51 -5.69 12.67 -11.16
N ARG A 52 -5.32 12.89 -9.89
CA ARG A 52 -4.05 13.53 -9.50
C ARG A 52 -2.84 12.59 -9.49
N ILE A 53 -3.05 11.28 -9.28
CA ILE A 53 -1.95 10.29 -9.20
C ILE A 53 -1.30 10.07 -10.58
N VAL A 54 -0.26 10.86 -10.87
CA VAL A 54 0.40 10.92 -12.19
C VAL A 54 1.92 11.08 -12.06
N ILE A 55 2.64 9.97 -11.97
CA ILE A 55 3.98 9.87 -12.60
C ILE A 55 3.82 9.19 -13.96
N THR A 56 4.03 9.94 -15.04
CA THR A 56 4.37 9.32 -16.33
C THR A 56 5.84 8.86 -16.28
N ALA A 57 6.08 7.58 -15.97
CA ALA A 57 7.42 7.03 -15.76
C ALA A 57 8.29 7.10 -17.02
N ARG A 58 9.09 8.17 -17.17
CA ARG A 58 9.93 8.41 -18.35
C ARG A 58 11.30 7.75 -18.17
N ALA A 59 11.37 6.46 -18.46
CA ALA A 59 12.54 5.61 -18.22
C ALA A 59 13.86 6.18 -18.82
N PRO A 60 14.98 6.15 -18.08
CA PRO A 60 16.29 6.56 -18.59
C PRO A 60 16.83 5.56 -19.63
N SER A 61 17.72 6.03 -20.50
CA SER A 61 18.12 5.30 -21.69
C SER A 61 19.05 4.10 -21.42
N ARG A 62 18.48 2.89 -21.62
CA ARG A 62 19.18 1.72 -22.19
C ARG A 62 20.19 0.97 -21.30
N MET A 63 19.74 0.48 -20.15
CA MET A 63 20.27 -0.80 -19.62
C MET A 63 19.61 -1.99 -20.35
N LYS A 64 20.39 -3.02 -20.70
CA LYS A 64 19.89 -4.26 -21.30
C LYS A 64 19.42 -5.24 -20.22
N LEU A 65 18.28 -4.94 -19.58
CA LEU A 65 17.58 -5.91 -18.74
C LEU A 65 16.73 -6.84 -19.62
N LYS A 66 16.75 -8.15 -19.34
CA LYS A 66 15.77 -9.09 -19.88
C LYS A 66 14.44 -8.78 -19.17
N PRO A 67 13.33 -8.51 -19.88
CA PRO A 67 12.06 -8.29 -19.20
C PRO A 67 11.65 -9.56 -18.46
N PRO A 68 11.08 -9.46 -17.24
CA PRO A 68 10.28 -10.54 -16.69
C PRO A 68 9.11 -10.81 -17.66
N GLY A 69 8.62 -12.05 -17.71
CA GLY A 69 7.47 -12.37 -18.56
C GLY A 69 6.23 -11.62 -18.09
N SER A 70 5.72 -10.71 -18.92
CA SER A 70 4.43 -10.07 -18.69
C SER A 70 3.32 -11.10 -18.89
N TYR A 71 2.41 -11.25 -17.93
CA TYR A 71 1.30 -12.22 -18.03
C TYR A 71 0.32 -11.84 -19.18
N HIS A 72 0.32 -10.58 -19.60
CA HIS A 72 -0.14 -10.16 -20.93
C HIS A 72 0.98 -10.35 -21.97
N ASP A 73 0.68 -11.03 -23.07
CA ASP A 73 1.57 -11.22 -24.23
C ASP A 73 1.98 -9.92 -24.96
N SER A 74 1.50 -8.74 -24.52
CA SER A 74 1.79 -7.45 -25.17
C SER A 74 1.59 -6.18 -24.33
N ALA A 75 0.90 -6.23 -23.19
CA ALA A 75 0.53 -5.03 -22.42
C ALA A 75 1.44 -4.81 -21.20
N LEU A 76 1.87 -3.55 -21.02
CA LEU A 76 2.41 -3.05 -19.76
C LEU A 76 1.23 -2.70 -18.83
N PRO A 77 1.39 -2.79 -17.49
CA PRO A 77 0.32 -2.40 -16.56
C PRO A 77 0.01 -0.89 -16.63
N GLU A 78 -1.27 -0.53 -16.53
CA GLU A 78 -1.65 0.88 -16.34
C GLU A 78 -1.24 1.32 -14.92
N TRP A 79 -1.32 0.40 -13.94
CA TRP A 79 -1.02 0.67 -12.53
C TRP A 79 -0.08 -0.36 -11.90
N LEU A 80 0.91 0.14 -11.16
CA LEU A 80 1.57 -0.59 -10.09
C LEU A 80 1.11 0.00 -8.75
N LEU A 81 0.30 -0.76 -8.00
CA LEU A 81 -0.09 -0.42 -6.63
C LEU A 81 0.90 -1.08 -5.68
N VAL A 82 1.44 -0.31 -4.74
CA VAL A 82 2.55 -0.73 -3.87
C VAL A 82 2.11 -0.65 -2.42
N ASP A 83 2.04 -1.78 -1.76
CA ASP A 83 1.89 -1.85 -0.31
C ASP A 83 3.16 -1.30 0.34
N GLY A 84 3.07 -0.08 0.88
CA GLY A 84 4.20 0.61 1.49
C GLY A 84 4.65 -0.12 2.75
N SER A 85 3.74 -0.31 3.70
CA SER A 85 4.00 -0.90 5.01
C SER A 85 4.72 -2.25 4.93
N SER A 86 4.13 -3.23 4.22
CA SER A 86 4.70 -4.58 4.09
C SER A 86 6.09 -4.55 3.48
N LEU A 87 6.31 -3.73 2.44
CA LEU A 87 7.61 -3.62 1.79
C LEU A 87 8.65 -2.86 2.61
N ILE A 88 8.26 -1.88 3.42
CA ILE A 88 9.16 -1.14 4.31
C ILE A 88 9.64 -2.05 5.46
N PHE A 89 8.74 -2.79 6.11
CA PHE A 89 9.13 -3.80 7.11
C PHE A 89 10.00 -4.90 6.50
N ARG A 90 9.68 -5.37 5.29
CA ARG A 90 10.51 -6.35 4.57
C ARG A 90 11.87 -5.79 4.13
N ALA A 91 11.97 -4.49 3.86
CA ALA A 91 13.26 -3.82 3.65
C ALA A 91 14.07 -3.74 4.95
N PHE A 92 13.44 -3.38 6.07
CA PHE A 92 14.08 -3.28 7.38
C PHE A 92 14.69 -4.60 7.88
N TYR A 93 14.00 -5.73 7.70
CA TYR A 93 14.51 -7.04 8.09
C TYR A 93 15.32 -7.74 6.99
N GLY A 94 15.06 -7.44 5.71
CA GLY A 94 15.70 -8.09 4.56
C GLY A 94 17.02 -7.45 4.10
N VAL A 95 17.27 -6.17 4.41
CA VAL A 95 18.51 -5.47 4.06
C VAL A 95 19.42 -5.34 5.29
N PRO A 96 20.72 -5.72 5.19
CA PRO A 96 21.67 -5.59 6.28
C PRO A 96 21.69 -4.20 6.92
N GLN A 97 21.67 -4.18 8.25
CA GLN A 97 21.77 -2.99 9.11
C GLN A 97 23.21 -2.43 9.18
N THR A 98 23.88 -2.39 8.02
CA THR A 98 25.20 -1.78 7.80
C THR A 98 25.12 -0.50 6.96
N ASN A 99 23.93 -0.17 6.44
CA ASN A 99 23.68 1.08 5.73
C ASN A 99 23.34 2.18 6.75
N VAL A 100 24.22 3.15 6.92
CA VAL A 100 24.04 4.32 7.80
C VAL A 100 24.16 5.63 7.03
N ALA A 101 23.44 6.64 7.47
CA ALA A 101 23.60 8.03 7.06
C ALA A 101 24.85 8.67 7.73
N PRO A 102 25.30 9.87 7.30
CA PRO A 102 26.53 10.50 7.80
C PRO A 102 26.53 10.88 9.29
N ASP A 103 25.36 10.91 9.93
CA ASP A 103 25.13 11.11 11.36
C ASP A 103 25.18 9.80 12.18
N GLY A 104 25.22 8.64 11.51
CA GLY A 104 25.15 7.31 12.10
C GLY A 104 23.76 6.67 12.11
N THR A 105 22.71 7.38 11.66
CA THR A 105 21.33 6.85 11.63
C THR A 105 21.21 5.70 10.63
N LEU A 106 20.57 4.59 11.01
CA LEU A 106 20.33 3.45 10.11
C LEU A 106 19.35 3.85 8.99
N ILE A 107 19.69 3.46 7.75
CA ILE A 107 18.91 3.77 6.53
C ILE A 107 18.69 2.51 5.66
N ASN A 108 18.73 1.31 6.26
CA ASN A 108 18.61 0.04 5.56
C ASN A 108 17.21 -0.20 4.98
N ALA A 109 16.16 0.23 5.67
CA ALA A 109 14.78 0.19 5.17
C ALA A 109 14.57 1.24 4.07
N VAL A 110 15.04 2.48 4.28
CA VAL A 110 14.99 3.56 3.27
C VAL A 110 15.58 3.06 1.95
N ARG A 111 16.81 2.54 2.01
CA ARG A 111 17.51 2.01 0.85
C ARG A 111 16.78 0.81 0.24
N GLY A 112 16.43 -0.19 1.05
CA GLY A 112 15.81 -1.43 0.55
C GLY A 112 14.46 -1.22 -0.12
N PHE A 113 13.65 -0.30 0.40
CA PHE A 113 12.37 0.07 -0.17
C PHE A 113 12.54 0.82 -1.50
N LEU A 114 13.38 1.88 -1.53
CA LEU A 114 13.61 2.67 -2.73
C LEU A 114 14.32 1.89 -3.84
N ASP A 115 15.34 1.08 -3.51
CA ASP A 115 16.03 0.20 -4.48
C ASP A 115 15.04 -0.84 -5.09
N ASN A 116 14.08 -1.35 -4.30
CA ASN A 116 13.04 -2.26 -4.80
C ASN A 116 12.01 -1.53 -5.69
N LEU A 117 11.49 -0.38 -5.24
CA LEU A 117 10.51 0.41 -5.98
C LEU A 117 11.08 0.86 -7.34
N ALA A 118 12.29 1.41 -7.34
CA ALA A 118 12.99 1.84 -8.56
C ALA A 118 13.21 0.67 -9.54
N ARG A 119 13.53 -0.53 -9.03
CA ARG A 119 13.60 -1.75 -9.84
C ARG A 119 12.25 -2.09 -10.48
N GLN A 120 11.17 -2.18 -9.70
CA GLN A 120 9.88 -2.58 -10.27
C GLN A 120 9.39 -1.57 -11.31
N VAL A 121 9.52 -0.26 -11.05
CA VAL A 121 9.18 0.78 -12.03
C VAL A 121 10.03 0.68 -13.30
N THR A 122 11.30 0.28 -13.19
CA THR A 122 12.20 0.11 -14.35
C THR A 122 11.90 -1.18 -15.15
N GLU A 123 11.58 -2.28 -14.47
CA GLU A 123 11.36 -3.59 -15.08
C GLU A 123 9.93 -3.75 -15.64
N ARG A 124 8.92 -3.39 -14.85
CA ARG A 124 7.48 -3.49 -15.18
C ARG A 124 6.98 -2.32 -16.03
N LYS A 125 7.59 -1.13 -15.88
CA LYS A 125 7.24 0.11 -16.61
C LYS A 125 5.74 0.45 -16.55
N PRO A 126 5.14 0.48 -15.35
CA PRO A 126 3.74 0.82 -15.19
C PRO A 126 3.48 2.25 -15.66
N ARG A 127 2.28 2.52 -16.18
CA ARG A 127 1.92 3.87 -16.63
C ARG A 127 1.69 4.85 -15.47
N ARG A 128 1.35 4.33 -14.29
CA ARG A 128 1.12 5.03 -13.02
C ARG A 128 1.60 4.18 -11.84
N VAL A 129 1.97 4.83 -10.74
CA VAL A 129 2.41 4.18 -9.50
C VAL A 129 1.73 4.89 -8.33
N ALA A 130 1.29 4.12 -7.34
CA ALA A 130 0.88 4.63 -6.02
C ALA A 130 1.48 3.75 -4.93
N VAL A 131 1.93 4.35 -3.84
CA VAL A 131 2.26 3.64 -2.58
C VAL A 131 1.09 3.82 -1.62
N THR A 132 0.68 2.77 -0.90
CA THR A 132 -0.33 2.88 0.16
C THR A 132 0.30 2.76 1.55
N THR A 133 -0.33 3.39 2.54
CA THR A 133 0.14 3.45 3.93
C THR A 133 -0.94 3.01 4.90
N ASP A 134 -0.53 2.32 5.98
CA ASP A 134 -1.37 2.13 7.16
C ASP A 134 -1.41 3.42 7.99
N GLU A 135 -2.51 4.16 7.92
CA GLU A 135 -2.77 5.22 8.91
C GLU A 135 -3.37 4.64 10.19
N ASP A 136 -4.09 3.51 10.09
CA ASP A 136 -4.36 2.60 11.21
C ASP A 136 -4.12 1.14 10.77
N TRP A 137 -3.00 0.57 11.22
CA TRP A 137 -2.59 -0.80 10.93
C TRP A 137 -3.44 -1.88 11.61
N ARG A 138 -4.33 -1.49 12.54
CA ARG A 138 -5.24 -2.37 13.29
C ARG A 138 -6.55 -1.64 13.64
N PRO A 139 -7.41 -1.33 12.64
CA PRO A 139 -8.58 -0.50 12.84
C PRO A 139 -9.54 -0.99 13.90
N ASP A 140 -9.98 -0.04 14.71
CA ASP A 140 -10.89 -0.25 15.84
C ASP A 140 -12.22 -0.91 15.40
N TRP A 141 -12.63 -0.75 14.13
CA TRP A 141 -13.79 -1.45 13.55
C TRP A 141 -13.53 -2.94 13.27
N ARG A 142 -12.34 -3.33 12.78
CA ARG A 142 -11.95 -4.75 12.64
C ARG A 142 -11.89 -5.42 14.02
N VAL A 143 -11.36 -4.73 15.02
CA VAL A 143 -11.24 -5.25 16.40
C VAL A 143 -12.62 -5.43 17.06
N LYS A 144 -13.61 -4.57 16.75
CA LYS A 144 -15.00 -4.73 17.22
C LYS A 144 -15.71 -5.94 16.60
N LEU A 145 -15.37 -6.31 15.36
CA LEU A 145 -15.88 -7.51 14.70
C LEU A 145 -15.17 -8.79 15.19
N ILE A 146 -13.85 -8.74 15.33
CA ILE A 146 -13.00 -9.87 15.72
C ILE A 146 -11.99 -9.38 16.77
N PRO A 147 -12.25 -9.53 18.09
CA PRO A 147 -11.39 -8.99 19.15
C PRO A 147 -9.94 -9.50 19.14
N SER A 148 -9.70 -10.71 18.61
CA SER A 148 -8.36 -11.28 18.44
C SER A 148 -7.59 -10.73 17.23
N TYR A 149 -8.22 -9.93 16.36
CA TYR A 149 -7.61 -9.44 15.13
C TYR A 149 -6.30 -8.69 15.40
N LYS A 150 -5.21 -9.11 14.73
CA LYS A 150 -3.82 -8.64 14.90
C LYS A 150 -3.33 -8.54 16.36
N ALA A 151 -4.01 -9.17 17.33
CA ALA A 151 -3.75 -8.96 18.77
C ALA A 151 -2.41 -9.53 19.25
N HIS A 152 -1.79 -10.46 18.51
CA HIS A 152 -0.43 -10.91 18.77
C HIS A 152 0.61 -9.82 18.48
N ARG A 153 0.36 -8.96 17.49
CA ARG A 153 1.28 -7.92 17.05
C ARG A 153 1.31 -6.71 18.00
N THR A 154 0.30 -6.51 18.86
CA THR A 154 0.29 -5.38 19.81
C THR A 154 1.33 -5.49 20.93
N ALA A 155 1.99 -6.66 21.08
CA ALA A 155 3.14 -6.85 21.96
C ALA A 155 4.49 -6.54 21.27
N GLU A 156 4.50 -6.35 19.95
CA GLU A 156 5.69 -6.09 19.13
C GLU A 156 5.64 -4.63 18.62
N PRO A 157 6.22 -3.66 19.36
CA PRO A 157 6.26 -2.27 18.88
C PRO A 157 7.11 -2.15 17.62
N VAL A 158 6.82 -1.11 16.82
CA VAL A 158 7.65 -0.75 15.66
C VAL A 158 9.11 -0.60 16.13
N PRO A 159 10.09 -1.25 15.48
CA PRO A 159 11.47 -1.16 15.93
C PRO A 159 11.97 0.28 15.96
N HIS A 160 12.58 0.73 17.06
CA HIS A 160 13.10 2.10 17.19
C HIS A 160 14.15 2.50 16.12
N ALA A 161 14.78 1.52 15.47
CA ALA A 161 15.68 1.75 14.33
C ALA A 161 14.94 1.94 12.99
N LEU A 162 13.65 1.63 12.91
CA LEU A 162 12.77 1.82 11.75
C LEU A 162 11.95 3.12 11.86
N GLU A 163 11.50 3.49 13.06
CA GLU A 163 10.76 4.75 13.32
C GLU A 163 11.36 5.99 12.62
N PRO A 164 12.67 6.33 12.74
CA PRO A 164 13.25 7.50 12.05
C PRO A 164 13.42 7.32 10.53
N GLN A 165 13.27 6.10 9.99
CA GLN A 165 13.36 5.83 8.56
C GLN A 165 12.02 6.10 7.84
N MET A 166 10.88 6.00 8.54
CA MET A 166 9.55 6.20 7.94
C MET A 166 9.38 7.59 7.31
N PRO A 167 9.70 8.72 7.99
CA PRO A 167 9.54 10.05 7.38
C PRO A 167 10.45 10.25 6.17
N VAL A 168 11.68 9.74 6.22
CA VAL A 168 12.66 9.83 5.12
C VAL A 168 12.16 9.11 3.86
N ILE A 169 11.43 8.00 4.02
CA ILE A 169 10.79 7.30 2.90
C ILE A 169 9.68 8.15 2.28
N MET A 170 8.81 8.76 3.10
CA MET A 170 7.71 9.59 2.59
C MET A 170 8.21 10.89 1.95
N GLU A 171 9.24 11.53 2.52
CA GLU A 171 9.94 12.67 1.91
C GLU A 171 10.58 12.30 0.57
N ALA A 172 11.23 11.13 0.49
CA ALA A 172 11.83 10.64 -0.75
C ALA A 172 10.78 10.35 -1.84
N LEU A 173 9.66 9.72 -1.48
CA LEU A 173 8.53 9.47 -2.38
C LEU A 173 7.96 10.78 -2.92
N ALA A 174 7.64 11.74 -2.05
CA ALA A 174 7.15 13.06 -2.43
C ALA A 174 8.15 13.82 -3.32
N ALA A 175 9.46 13.73 -3.04
CA ALA A 175 10.51 14.37 -3.83
C ALA A 175 10.66 13.80 -5.25
N VAL A 176 10.27 12.54 -5.50
CA VAL A 176 10.17 11.96 -6.85
C VAL A 176 8.76 12.00 -7.44
N GLY A 177 7.79 12.57 -6.72
CA GLY A 177 6.39 12.70 -7.12
C GLY A 177 5.55 11.43 -7.02
N VAL A 178 5.96 10.44 -6.22
CA VAL A 178 5.14 9.25 -5.94
C VAL A 178 4.18 9.59 -4.81
N ASP A 179 2.88 9.47 -5.06
CA ASP A 179 1.88 9.60 -4.00
C ASP A 179 1.97 8.43 -3.01
N ALA A 180 2.10 8.77 -1.73
CA ALA A 180 1.81 7.89 -0.61
C ALA A 180 0.36 8.15 -0.18
N VAL A 181 -0.48 7.11 -0.20
CA VAL A 181 -1.94 7.22 -0.06
C VAL A 181 -2.41 6.37 1.11
N GLY A 182 -2.79 7.04 2.19
CA GLY A 182 -3.44 6.46 3.36
C GLY A 182 -4.80 7.09 3.61
N LEU A 183 -5.61 6.45 4.45
CA LEU A 183 -6.85 7.01 4.98
C LEU A 183 -6.98 6.63 6.46
N GLN A 184 -7.31 7.60 7.31
CA GLN A 184 -7.50 7.38 8.74
C GLN A 184 -8.52 6.26 9.01
N ASP A 185 -8.25 5.41 9.99
CA ASP A 185 -9.06 4.25 10.40
C ASP A 185 -9.09 3.09 9.36
N TYR A 186 -8.15 3.06 8.39
CA TYR A 186 -8.00 2.01 7.37
C TYR A 186 -6.55 1.56 7.17
N GLU A 187 -6.43 0.33 6.64
CA GLU A 187 -5.16 -0.36 6.37
C GLU A 187 -4.69 -0.15 4.91
N ALA A 188 -3.40 -0.36 4.64
CA ALA A 188 -2.82 -0.23 3.30
C ALA A 188 -3.55 -1.11 2.26
N GLU A 189 -4.05 -2.27 2.67
CA GLU A 189 -4.82 -3.23 1.88
C GLU A 189 -6.23 -2.71 1.53
N ASP A 190 -6.89 -1.96 2.42
CA ASP A 190 -8.20 -1.33 2.16
C ASP A 190 -8.09 -0.29 1.05
N ILE A 191 -6.99 0.49 1.07
CA ILE A 191 -6.69 1.48 0.03
C ILE A 191 -6.42 0.77 -1.30
N ILE A 192 -5.64 -0.33 -1.30
CA ILE A 192 -5.38 -1.12 -2.52
C ILE A 192 -6.69 -1.70 -3.08
N ALA A 193 -7.53 -2.36 -2.25
CA ALA A 193 -8.81 -2.92 -2.67
C ALA A 193 -9.73 -1.84 -3.27
N SER A 194 -9.78 -0.67 -2.63
CA SER A 194 -10.56 0.48 -3.08
C SER A 194 -10.05 1.04 -4.40
N LEU A 195 -8.73 1.18 -4.58
CA LEU A 195 -8.12 1.62 -5.83
C LEU A 195 -8.37 0.59 -6.95
N VAL A 196 -8.16 -0.70 -6.71
CA VAL A 196 -8.43 -1.81 -7.65
C VAL A 196 -9.87 -1.77 -8.18
N SER A 197 -10.84 -1.38 -7.36
CA SER A 197 -12.24 -1.24 -7.78
C SER A 197 -12.53 -0.03 -8.68
N LYS A 198 -11.65 0.99 -8.69
CA LYS A 198 -11.87 2.31 -9.32
C LYS A 198 -10.90 2.62 -10.47
N VAL A 199 -9.75 1.94 -10.54
CA VAL A 199 -8.75 2.11 -11.62
C VAL A 199 -9.04 1.21 -12.83
N LYS A 200 -8.37 1.50 -13.96
CA LYS A 200 -8.42 0.64 -15.14
C LYS A 200 -7.34 -0.44 -15.06
N PRO A 201 -7.66 -1.71 -15.40
CA PRO A 201 -6.65 -2.74 -15.56
C PRO A 201 -5.76 -2.48 -16.81
N PRO A 202 -4.57 -3.10 -16.88
CA PRO A 202 -4.04 -4.05 -15.90
C PRO A 202 -3.46 -3.39 -14.64
N VAL A 203 -3.61 -4.09 -13.51
CA VAL A 203 -3.06 -3.72 -12.21
C VAL A 203 -2.10 -4.80 -11.71
N GLU A 204 -0.85 -4.41 -11.45
CA GLU A 204 0.07 -5.21 -10.64
C GLU A 204 0.05 -4.68 -9.19
N ILE A 205 -0.15 -5.56 -8.20
CA ILE A 205 -0.13 -5.22 -6.78
C ILE A 205 1.18 -5.76 -6.16
N LEU A 206 2.07 -4.91 -5.71
CA LEU A 206 3.34 -5.30 -5.07
C LEU A 206 3.18 -5.31 -3.55
N SER A 207 3.03 -6.50 -2.96
CA SER A 207 2.89 -6.69 -1.51
C SER A 207 3.53 -7.99 -1.03
N GLY A 208 3.99 -7.99 0.22
CA GLY A 208 4.44 -9.17 0.94
C GLY A 208 3.34 -9.91 1.71
N ASP A 209 2.09 -9.44 1.69
CA ASP A 209 0.94 -10.08 2.33
C ASP A 209 0.17 -10.97 1.33
N ARG A 210 -0.62 -11.92 1.87
CA ARG A 210 -1.44 -12.88 1.12
C ARG A 210 -2.92 -12.49 1.08
N ASP A 211 -3.40 -11.63 1.96
CA ASP A 211 -4.81 -11.21 1.96
C ASP A 211 -5.17 -10.48 0.66
N LEU A 212 -4.21 -9.81 0.04
CA LEU A 212 -4.35 -9.20 -1.28
C LEU A 212 -4.51 -10.21 -2.44
N PHE A 213 -4.29 -11.52 -2.23
CA PHE A 213 -4.67 -12.55 -3.21
C PHE A 213 -6.21 -12.61 -3.41
N THR A 214 -7.01 -12.11 -2.46
CA THR A 214 -8.46 -11.93 -2.63
C THR A 214 -8.85 -10.98 -3.77
N LEU A 215 -7.94 -10.11 -4.20
CA LEU A 215 -8.17 -9.11 -5.24
C LEU A 215 -7.85 -9.60 -6.66
N ILE A 216 -7.32 -10.82 -6.81
CA ILE A 216 -6.94 -11.41 -8.11
C ILE A 216 -8.17 -11.59 -9.00
N ARG A 217 -8.03 -11.22 -10.28
CA ARG A 217 -9.11 -11.25 -11.28
C ARG A 217 -8.56 -11.63 -12.65
N ASP A 218 -8.29 -12.92 -12.87
CA ASP A 218 -7.65 -13.46 -14.07
C ASP A 218 -6.51 -12.54 -14.55
N ARG A 219 -6.67 -11.91 -15.73
CA ARG A 219 -5.65 -11.09 -16.39
C ARG A 219 -5.61 -9.65 -15.89
N ASP A 220 -6.67 -9.16 -15.27
CA ASP A 220 -6.83 -7.73 -15.00
C ASP A 220 -6.15 -7.27 -13.71
N VAL A 221 -6.02 -8.16 -12.72
CA VAL A 221 -5.40 -7.87 -11.42
C VAL A 221 -4.57 -9.07 -10.96
N VAL A 222 -3.27 -8.85 -10.73
CA VAL A 222 -2.31 -9.87 -10.26
C VAL A 222 -1.44 -9.33 -9.11
N VAL A 223 -1.00 -10.22 -8.22
CA VAL A 223 -0.15 -9.87 -7.07
C VAL A 223 1.31 -10.26 -7.34
N LEU A 224 2.21 -9.30 -7.25
CA LEU A 224 3.66 -9.47 -7.26
C LEU A 224 4.15 -9.75 -5.83
N TYR A 225 4.20 -11.04 -5.47
CA TYR A 225 4.48 -11.51 -4.12
C TYR A 225 5.99 -11.83 -3.93
N PRO A 226 6.76 -11.11 -3.07
CA PRO A 226 8.19 -11.34 -2.93
C PRO A 226 8.50 -12.62 -2.14
N GLU A 227 9.32 -13.50 -2.74
CA GLU A 227 9.64 -14.83 -2.21
C GLU A 227 11.15 -15.03 -2.03
N LYS A 228 11.53 -16.19 -1.46
CA LYS A 228 12.95 -16.55 -1.26
C LYS A 228 13.63 -16.79 -2.61
N GLY A 229 14.27 -15.74 -3.13
CA GLY A 229 15.05 -15.77 -4.37
C GLY A 229 14.42 -15.02 -5.55
N GLY A 230 13.28 -14.34 -5.37
CA GLY A 230 12.66 -13.61 -6.46
C GLY A 230 11.32 -12.96 -6.11
N LEU A 231 10.54 -12.69 -7.15
CA LEU A 231 9.21 -12.10 -7.10
C LEU A 231 8.28 -13.04 -7.87
N ALA A 232 7.37 -13.72 -7.16
CA ALA A 232 6.33 -14.51 -7.79
C ALA A 232 5.28 -13.57 -8.40
N LEU A 233 4.76 -13.92 -9.57
CA LEU A 233 3.51 -13.36 -10.09
C LEU A 233 2.42 -14.33 -9.68
N VAL A 234 1.42 -13.84 -8.94
CA VAL A 234 0.31 -14.62 -8.41
C VAL A 234 -0.97 -14.16 -9.10
N ASP A 235 -1.53 -15.07 -9.87
CA ASP A 235 -2.72 -14.96 -10.72
C ASP A 235 -3.69 -16.13 -10.38
N ASP A 236 -4.80 -16.26 -11.10
CA ASP A 236 -5.78 -17.34 -10.87
C ASP A 236 -5.16 -18.75 -11.01
N ASP A 237 -4.24 -18.96 -11.96
CA ASP A 237 -3.55 -20.24 -12.19
C ASP A 237 -2.57 -20.57 -11.04
N GLU A 238 -1.82 -19.58 -10.57
CA GLU A 238 -0.86 -19.71 -9.48
C GLU A 238 -1.56 -19.87 -8.12
N VAL A 239 -2.71 -19.24 -7.89
CA VAL A 239 -3.56 -19.53 -6.72
C VAL A 239 -4.08 -20.97 -6.80
N ALA A 240 -4.57 -21.42 -7.96
CA ALA A 240 -4.98 -22.81 -8.16
C ALA A 240 -3.84 -23.80 -7.92
N ARG A 241 -2.62 -23.49 -8.39
CA ARG A 241 -1.43 -24.31 -8.19
C ARG A 241 -0.94 -24.34 -6.72
N ARG A 242 -1.17 -23.27 -5.96
CA ARG A 242 -0.78 -23.17 -4.53
C ARG A 242 -1.80 -23.81 -3.59
N TYR A 243 -3.08 -23.62 -3.86
CA TYR A 243 -4.15 -23.86 -2.88
C TYR A 243 -5.25 -24.83 -3.36
N SER A 244 -5.19 -25.32 -4.61
CA SER A 244 -6.20 -26.21 -5.22
C SER A 244 -7.62 -25.61 -5.32
N ILE A 245 -7.72 -24.28 -5.43
CA ILE A 245 -8.97 -23.50 -5.55
C ILE A 245 -8.81 -22.44 -6.65
N PRO A 246 -9.87 -22.01 -7.36
CA PRO A 246 -9.79 -20.83 -8.21
C PRO A 246 -9.59 -19.56 -7.35
N GLY A 247 -8.91 -18.54 -7.87
CA GLY A 247 -8.57 -17.31 -7.14
C GLY A 247 -9.77 -16.58 -6.55
N ARG A 248 -10.89 -16.55 -7.29
CA ARG A 248 -12.18 -16.02 -6.79
C ARG A 248 -12.71 -16.65 -5.49
N ALA A 249 -12.21 -17.83 -5.09
CA ALA A 249 -12.59 -18.54 -3.86
C ALA A 249 -11.52 -18.40 -2.75
N TYR A 250 -10.46 -17.61 -2.97
CA TYR A 250 -9.38 -17.44 -2.00
C TYR A 250 -9.86 -16.75 -0.70
N ALA A 251 -10.81 -15.80 -0.80
CA ALA A 251 -11.41 -15.16 0.37
C ALA A 251 -12.13 -16.16 1.29
N ASP A 252 -13.04 -16.97 0.73
CA ASP A 252 -13.75 -18.02 1.47
C ASP A 252 -12.76 -19.02 2.10
N PHE A 253 -11.74 -19.42 1.34
CA PHE A 253 -10.68 -20.32 1.82
C PHE A 253 -9.87 -19.72 2.98
N ALA A 254 -9.47 -18.46 2.89
CA ALA A 254 -8.72 -17.77 3.94
C ALA A 254 -9.56 -17.67 5.23
N ILE A 255 -10.85 -17.30 5.11
CA ILE A 255 -11.80 -17.22 6.23
C ILE A 255 -12.01 -18.60 6.88
N LEU A 256 -12.22 -19.66 6.08
CA LEU A 256 -12.48 -21.01 6.58
C LEU A 256 -11.24 -21.70 7.18
N ARG A 257 -10.03 -21.37 6.70
CA ARG A 257 -8.76 -21.91 7.21
C ARG A 257 -8.21 -21.11 8.39
N GLY A 258 -8.55 -19.82 8.46
CA GLY A 258 -7.92 -18.82 9.32
C GLY A 258 -6.55 -18.36 8.78
N ASP A 259 -6.11 -17.19 9.27
CA ASP A 259 -4.76 -16.67 9.05
C ASP A 259 -4.05 -16.35 10.38
N PRO A 260 -3.04 -17.16 10.77
CA PRO A 260 -2.22 -16.97 11.98
C PRO A 260 -0.85 -16.31 11.70
#